data_AF-A0A2T1A243-F1
#
_entry.id   AF-A0A2T1A243-F1
#
_cell.length_a   1.000
_cell.length_b   1.000
_cell.length_c   1.000
_cell.angle_alpha   90.00
_cell.angle_beta   90.00
_cell.angle_gamma   90.00
#
_symmetry.space_group_name_H-M   'P 1'
#
loop_
_entity.id
_entity.type
_entity.pdbx_description
1 polymer ?
#
loop_
_entity_poly.entity_id
_entity_poly.type
_entity_poly.pdbx_seq_one_letter_code
_entity_poly.pdbx_strand_id
1 'polypeptide(L)'
;MQSIRLGDRGPAVIDVRVALQALALIPSGEAALHLNDPHAQIFDGACALAVRQFQQSRGLPATGEVDEDTYRQLNEARYKLGDRLLLYTPGHMLRGDDVVSLQQRLLELGFDAGNADGIFGANTAAGLAAFQNDCGLTPDATCGPQTFRALERLGPKVVGGSAIRLRSQVHRMASGPALVGKRIVLDAPSVSEGHAEAIDGLTEAHIAWDLAARIEGRLSVMGANAILTHAPHESRTPAQRAEIANDVQADLFISLHINRDRNPQARGLATFFYGTSNGTSHVGEEFAALLHRELCARVDVVDLATHPQSSELLRLTAMPAVRVELGYLTNAADRALLSDPDGRDTLAEGALAAIQRFYLIADNDVPTGTWHFPPELYNSLPS
;
A
#
# COMPACT_ATOMS: atom_id res chain seq x y z
N MET A 1 2.21 -13.34 17.57
CA MET A 1 3.09 -12.86 18.67
C MET A 1 2.24 -12.07 19.68
N GLN A 2 2.53 -12.07 21.00
CA GLN A 2 1.84 -11.15 21.93
C GLN A 2 2.34 -9.71 21.70
N SER A 3 1.42 -8.73 21.70
CA SER A 3 1.75 -7.31 21.50
C SER A 3 2.60 -6.79 22.66
N ILE A 4 3.68 -6.07 22.34
CA ILE A 4 4.57 -5.44 23.33
C ILE A 4 4.05 -4.05 23.66
N ARG A 5 3.97 -3.74 24.95
CA ARG A 5 3.37 -2.51 25.51
C ARG A 5 4.28 -1.84 26.54
N LEU A 6 3.91 -0.62 26.92
CA LEU A 6 4.59 0.15 27.97
C LEU A 6 4.71 -0.66 29.26
N GLY A 7 5.95 -0.85 29.73
CA GLY A 7 6.27 -1.59 30.95
C GLY A 7 6.64 -3.06 30.74
N ASP A 8 6.43 -3.61 29.54
CA ASP A 8 6.81 -4.98 29.21
C ASP A 8 8.33 -5.18 29.26
N ARG A 9 8.74 -6.42 29.52
CA ARG A 9 10.15 -6.81 29.65
C ARG A 9 10.44 -8.13 28.94
N GLY A 10 11.66 -8.25 28.42
CA GLY A 10 12.18 -9.53 27.93
C GLY A 10 12.97 -9.40 26.62
N PRO A 11 13.37 -10.53 26.02
CA PRO A 11 14.20 -10.55 24.81
C PRO A 11 13.59 -9.79 23.63
N ALA A 12 12.26 -9.91 23.44
CA ALA A 12 11.57 -9.22 22.35
C ALA A 12 11.62 -7.67 22.48
N VAL A 13 11.64 -7.15 23.71
CA VAL A 13 11.80 -5.71 23.97
C VAL A 13 13.22 -5.24 23.60
N ILE A 14 14.23 -6.07 23.90
CA ILE A 14 15.62 -5.79 23.53
C ILE A 14 15.73 -5.72 22.00
N ASP A 15 15.16 -6.69 21.29
CA ASP A 15 15.19 -6.72 19.82
C ASP A 15 14.52 -5.49 19.20
N VAL A 16 13.35 -5.08 19.73
CA VAL A 16 12.68 -3.85 19.29
C VAL A 16 13.56 -2.63 19.54
N ARG A 17 14.17 -2.52 20.72
CA ARG A 17 15.06 -1.39 21.04
C ARG A 17 16.27 -1.35 20.10
N VAL A 18 16.88 -2.49 19.80
CA VAL A 18 17.97 -2.61 18.82
C VAL A 18 17.52 -2.14 17.43
N ALA A 19 16.32 -2.54 16.99
CA ALA A 19 15.76 -2.09 15.72
C ALA A 19 15.55 -0.57 15.71
N LEU A 20 14.97 0.01 16.77
CA LEU A 20 14.78 1.46 16.88
C LEU A 20 16.10 2.24 16.89
N GLN A 21 17.16 1.70 17.49
CA GLN A 21 18.51 2.28 17.45
C GLN A 21 19.13 2.21 16.05
N ALA A 22 19.00 1.07 15.35
CA ALA A 22 19.46 0.91 13.97
C ALA A 22 18.77 1.91 13.02
N LEU A 23 17.50 2.22 13.31
CA LEU A 23 16.70 3.24 12.62
C LEU A 23 16.97 4.68 13.07
N ALA A 24 17.86 4.89 14.05
CA ALA A 24 18.16 6.19 14.66
C ALA A 24 16.93 6.92 15.25
N LEU A 25 15.90 6.17 15.66
CA LEU A 25 14.69 6.72 16.30
C LEU A 25 14.87 6.95 17.80
N ILE A 26 15.84 6.26 18.40
CA ILE A 26 16.31 6.51 19.75
C ILE A 26 17.84 6.59 19.74
N PRO A 27 18.46 7.35 20.66
CA PRO A 27 19.91 7.42 20.74
C PRO A 27 20.54 6.04 20.95
N SER A 28 21.59 5.76 20.20
CA SER A 28 22.54 4.69 20.54
C SER A 28 23.27 5.13 21.81
N GLY A 29 22.80 4.71 22.98
CA GLY A 29 23.48 5.03 24.24
C GLY A 29 24.93 4.54 24.19
N GLU A 30 25.86 5.28 24.81
CA GLU A 30 27.26 4.86 24.98
C GLU A 30 27.39 3.53 25.75
N ALA A 31 26.33 3.10 26.45
CA ALA A 31 26.21 1.76 26.97
C ALA A 31 25.75 0.81 25.85
N ALA A 32 26.73 0.21 25.16
CA ALA A 32 26.52 -1.03 24.43
C ALA A 32 25.64 -1.95 25.28
N LEU A 33 24.48 -2.36 24.73
CA LEU A 33 23.50 -3.31 25.26
C LEU A 33 24.11 -4.28 26.30
N HIS A 34 24.27 -3.83 27.54
CA HIS A 34 24.66 -4.73 28.60
C HIS A 34 23.40 -5.51 28.87
N LEU A 35 23.39 -6.80 28.53
CA LEU A 35 22.32 -7.74 28.87
C LEU A 35 21.91 -7.68 30.37
N ASN A 36 22.74 -7.05 31.21
CA ASN A 36 22.55 -6.86 32.64
C ASN A 36 22.04 -5.46 33.06
N ASP A 37 21.76 -4.51 32.14
CA ASP A 37 21.13 -3.23 32.51
C ASP A 37 19.61 -3.40 32.66
N PRO A 38 19.05 -3.27 33.88
CA PRO A 38 17.62 -3.44 34.13
C PRO A 38 16.74 -2.44 33.36
N HIS A 39 17.29 -1.28 32.98
CA HIS A 39 16.56 -0.25 32.22
C HIS A 39 16.54 -0.54 30.71
N ALA A 40 17.53 -1.25 30.18
CA ALA A 40 17.58 -1.63 28.76
C ALA A 40 16.54 -2.70 28.39
N GLN A 41 16.07 -3.48 29.37
CA GLN A 41 15.11 -4.57 29.16
C GLN A 41 13.64 -4.14 29.24
N ILE A 42 13.35 -2.87 29.56
CA ILE A 42 11.99 -2.36 29.74
C ILE A 42 11.56 -1.60 28.48
N PHE A 43 10.33 -1.83 28.03
CA PHE A 43 9.72 -0.98 27.00
C PHE A 43 9.22 0.31 27.66
N ASP A 44 10.04 1.35 27.60
CA ASP A 44 9.81 2.64 28.28
C ASP A 44 9.03 3.65 27.40
N GLY A 45 8.79 4.85 27.94
CA GLY A 45 8.07 5.90 27.23
C GLY A 45 8.80 6.41 25.98
N ALA A 46 10.14 6.34 25.94
CA ALA A 46 10.92 6.75 24.78
C ALA A 46 10.78 5.72 23.65
N CYS A 47 10.81 4.42 23.97
CA CYS A 47 10.50 3.35 23.04
C CYS A 47 9.07 3.50 22.48
N ALA A 48 8.08 3.74 23.34
CA ALA A 48 6.70 3.93 22.90
C ALA A 48 6.56 5.13 21.94
N LEU A 49 7.22 6.26 22.24
CA LEU A 49 7.23 7.43 21.36
C LEU A 49 7.90 7.13 20.01
N ALA A 50 9.06 6.48 20.03
CA ALA A 50 9.80 6.10 18.83
C ALA A 50 9.01 5.10 17.96
N VAL A 51 8.31 4.15 18.57
CA VAL A 51 7.40 3.24 17.88
C VAL A 51 6.24 4.01 17.24
N ARG A 52 5.65 5.01 17.92
CA ARG A 52 4.62 5.86 17.28
C ARG A 52 5.17 6.61 16.07
N GLN A 53 6.36 7.18 16.18
CA GLN A 53 7.00 7.88 15.07
C GLN A 53 7.25 6.92 13.89
N PHE A 54 7.70 5.69 14.16
CA PHE A 54 7.87 4.66 13.15
C PHE A 54 6.55 4.24 12.51
N GLN A 55 5.51 4.02 13.32
CA GLN A 55 4.18 3.66 12.83
C GLN A 55 3.63 4.75 11.92
N GLN A 56 3.77 6.02 12.32
CA GLN A 56 3.39 7.16 11.48
C GLN A 56 4.13 7.20 10.15
N SER A 57 5.45 6.94 10.14
CA SER A 57 6.23 6.95 8.90
C SER A 57 5.92 5.79 7.96
N ARG A 58 5.30 4.71 8.47
CA ARG A 58 4.88 3.53 7.71
C ARG A 58 3.39 3.51 7.36
N GLY A 59 2.63 4.52 7.81
CA GLY A 59 1.17 4.55 7.65
C GLY A 59 0.44 3.49 8.50
N LEU A 60 1.05 3.04 9.59
CA LEU A 60 0.47 2.12 10.57
C LEU A 60 -0.30 2.88 11.66
N PRO A 61 -1.25 2.23 12.37
CA PRO A 61 -1.88 2.80 13.56
C PRO A 61 -0.82 3.22 14.59
N ALA A 62 -0.75 4.52 14.90
CA ALA A 62 0.26 5.10 15.78
C ALA A 62 -0.04 4.88 17.28
N THR A 63 -0.23 3.62 17.68
CA THR A 63 -0.59 3.22 19.05
C THR A 63 0.58 3.38 20.01
N GLY A 64 1.81 3.18 19.53
CA GLY A 64 3.02 3.03 20.34
C GLY A 64 3.17 1.66 20.99
N GLU A 65 2.29 0.72 20.65
CA GLU A 65 2.40 -0.70 20.97
C GLU A 65 3.00 -1.43 19.76
N VAL A 66 3.77 -2.49 20.00
CA VAL A 66 4.38 -3.29 18.91
C VAL A 66 3.60 -4.59 18.77
N ASP A 67 2.68 -4.60 17.83
CA ASP A 67 2.00 -5.82 17.36
C ASP A 67 2.87 -6.59 16.35
N GLU A 68 2.32 -7.68 15.80
CA GLU A 68 3.04 -8.54 14.86
C GLU A 68 3.43 -7.83 13.55
N ASP A 69 2.57 -6.95 13.03
CA ASP A 69 2.84 -6.22 11.80
C ASP A 69 3.89 -5.11 12.03
N THR A 70 3.74 -4.34 13.12
CA THR A 70 4.71 -3.33 13.54
C THR A 70 6.09 -3.97 13.77
N TYR A 71 6.15 -5.12 14.44
CA TYR A 71 7.40 -5.83 14.69
C TYR A 71 8.08 -6.28 13.40
N ARG A 72 7.30 -6.83 12.46
CA ARG A 72 7.80 -7.27 11.15
C ARG A 72 8.38 -6.10 10.37
N GLN A 73 7.66 -4.99 10.30
CA GLN A 73 8.11 -3.81 9.56
C GLN A 73 9.32 -3.14 10.22
N LEU A 74 9.42 -3.12 11.55
CA LEU A 74 10.62 -2.67 12.26
C LEU A 74 11.85 -3.51 11.87
N ASN A 75 11.69 -4.83 11.81
CA ASN A 75 12.77 -5.74 11.43
C ASN A 75 13.17 -5.64 9.96
N GLU A 76 12.24 -5.35 9.07
CA GLU A 76 12.51 -5.15 7.65
C GLU A 76 13.19 -3.80 7.38
N ALA A 77 12.79 -2.76 8.13
CA ALA A 77 13.31 -1.40 8.02
C ALA A 77 14.76 -1.24 8.49
N ARG A 78 15.22 -2.09 9.41
CA ARG A 78 16.54 -1.92 10.05
C ARG A 78 17.72 -2.22 9.11
N TYR A 79 17.48 -2.88 7.98
CA TYR A 79 18.51 -3.25 7.02
C TYR A 79 18.58 -2.24 5.87
N LYS A 80 19.78 -1.75 5.59
CA LYS A 80 20.10 -0.96 4.41
C LYS A 80 20.83 -1.81 3.38
N LEU A 81 20.70 -1.43 2.12
CA LEU A 81 21.40 -2.12 1.04
C LEU A 81 22.92 -2.09 1.30
N GLY A 82 23.53 -3.26 1.39
CA GLY A 82 24.95 -3.43 1.75
C GLY A 82 25.20 -3.97 3.17
N ASP A 83 24.21 -3.93 4.07
CA ASP A 83 24.37 -4.41 5.45
C ASP A 83 24.48 -5.94 5.56
N ARG A 84 23.91 -6.66 4.60
CA ARG A 84 23.92 -8.13 4.54
C ARG A 84 23.98 -8.63 3.10
N LEU A 85 24.38 -9.90 2.94
CA LEU A 85 24.31 -10.61 1.67
C LEU A 85 22.85 -10.86 1.31
N LEU A 86 22.44 -10.42 0.13
CA LEU A 86 21.11 -10.74 -0.41
C LEU A 86 21.25 -11.83 -1.48
N LEU A 87 20.56 -12.94 -1.27
CA LEU A 87 20.54 -14.06 -2.20
C LEU A 87 19.14 -14.67 -2.25
N TYR A 88 18.84 -15.30 -3.38
CA TYR A 88 17.62 -16.05 -3.56
C TYR A 88 17.76 -17.48 -3.03
N THR A 89 16.96 -17.81 -2.02
CA THR A 89 16.81 -19.18 -1.52
C THR A 89 15.35 -19.59 -1.67
N PRO A 90 15.02 -20.55 -2.56
CA PRO A 90 13.65 -21.06 -2.69
C PRO A 90 13.10 -21.51 -1.33
N GLY A 91 11.88 -21.06 -1.00
CA GLY A 91 11.24 -21.35 0.29
C GLY A 91 11.70 -20.48 1.47
N HIS A 92 12.77 -19.70 1.33
CA HIS A 92 13.25 -18.76 2.34
C HIS A 92 13.70 -17.44 1.67
N MET A 93 12.73 -16.71 1.14
CA MET A 93 12.96 -15.42 0.50
C MET A 93 13.30 -14.36 1.54
N LEU A 94 14.39 -13.62 1.30
CA LEU A 94 14.76 -12.48 2.14
C LEU A 94 13.75 -11.36 1.95
N ARG A 95 13.45 -10.65 3.05
CA ARG A 95 12.56 -9.50 3.06
C ARG A 95 13.21 -8.32 3.77
N GLY A 96 12.96 -7.11 3.28
CA GLY A 96 13.47 -5.89 3.90
C GLY A 96 13.49 -4.68 3.00
N ASP A 97 13.70 -3.52 3.61
CA ASP A 97 13.87 -2.24 2.92
C ASP A 97 15.14 -2.23 2.04
N ASP A 98 16.16 -2.99 2.43
CA ASP A 98 17.36 -3.23 1.63
C ASP A 98 17.06 -3.94 0.30
N VAL A 99 16.10 -4.88 0.31
CA VAL A 99 15.62 -5.55 -0.90
C VAL A 99 14.83 -4.57 -1.78
N VAL A 100 13.97 -3.72 -1.19
CA VAL A 100 13.26 -2.67 -1.93
C VAL A 100 14.26 -1.77 -2.65
N SER A 101 15.30 -1.30 -1.94
CA SER A 101 16.34 -0.45 -2.52
C SER A 101 17.10 -1.16 -3.64
N LEU A 102 17.39 -2.45 -3.52
CA LEU A 102 18.00 -3.24 -4.58
C LEU A 102 17.09 -3.32 -5.82
N GLN A 103 15.82 -3.69 -5.64
CA GLN A 103 14.85 -3.83 -6.72
C GLN A 103 14.66 -2.50 -7.46
N GLN A 104 14.48 -1.40 -6.73
CA GLN A 104 14.39 -0.06 -7.32
C GLN A 104 15.65 0.29 -8.10
N ARG A 105 16.84 0.02 -7.55
CA ARG A 105 18.08 0.33 -8.24
C ARG A 105 18.24 -0.45 -9.54
N LEU A 106 17.87 -1.73 -9.55
CA LEU A 106 17.86 -2.55 -10.76
C LEU A 106 16.87 -1.98 -11.80
N LEU A 107 15.66 -1.63 -11.38
CA LEU A 107 14.64 -1.05 -12.26
C LEU A 107 15.07 0.30 -12.85
N GLU A 108 15.68 1.18 -12.05
CA GLU A 108 16.25 2.45 -12.49
C GLU A 108 17.37 2.29 -13.52
N LEU A 109 18.17 1.24 -13.37
CA LEU A 109 19.24 0.88 -14.32
C LEU A 109 18.71 0.14 -15.56
N GLY A 110 17.41 -0.21 -15.57
CA GLY A 110 16.70 -0.80 -16.69
C GLY A 110 16.55 -2.33 -16.62
N PHE A 111 17.04 -2.96 -15.56
CA PHE A 111 16.93 -4.40 -15.33
C PHE A 111 15.58 -4.75 -14.73
N ASP A 112 14.96 -5.82 -15.22
CA ASP A 112 13.67 -6.28 -14.71
C ASP A 112 13.85 -7.08 -13.41
N ALA A 113 13.42 -6.50 -12.29
CA ALA A 113 13.42 -7.14 -10.98
C ALA A 113 12.01 -7.42 -10.46
N GLY A 114 10.97 -7.27 -11.30
CA GLY A 114 9.58 -7.26 -10.85
C GLY A 114 9.22 -5.99 -10.07
N ASN A 115 8.20 -6.07 -9.22
CA ASN A 115 7.79 -4.95 -8.36
C ASN A 115 8.77 -4.78 -7.18
N ALA A 116 8.95 -3.55 -6.73
CA ALA A 116 9.77 -3.24 -5.54
C ALA A 116 9.01 -3.55 -4.23
N ASP A 117 8.60 -4.80 -4.08
CA ASP A 117 7.82 -5.33 -2.95
C ASP A 117 8.67 -5.65 -1.71
N GLY A 118 10.00 -5.53 -1.81
CA GLY A 118 10.93 -5.84 -0.73
C GLY A 118 11.12 -7.32 -0.49
N ILE A 119 10.75 -8.19 -1.44
CA ILE A 119 10.91 -9.64 -1.37
C ILE A 119 11.94 -10.09 -2.40
N PHE A 120 12.99 -10.77 -1.95
CA PHE A 120 14.02 -11.28 -2.84
C PHE A 120 13.53 -12.61 -3.45
N GLY A 121 12.73 -12.48 -4.51
CA GLY A 121 12.18 -13.60 -5.29
C GLY A 121 12.98 -13.92 -6.56
N ALA A 122 12.42 -14.80 -7.38
CA ALA A 122 13.04 -15.24 -8.63
C ALA A 122 13.24 -14.10 -9.65
N ASN A 123 12.31 -13.16 -9.74
CA ASN A 123 12.44 -11.99 -10.63
C ASN A 123 13.59 -11.08 -10.19
N THR A 124 13.68 -10.78 -8.89
CA THR A 124 14.81 -10.02 -8.31
C THR A 124 16.15 -10.70 -8.60
N ALA A 125 16.20 -12.04 -8.45
CA ALA A 125 17.40 -12.84 -8.73
C ALA A 125 17.80 -12.77 -10.22
N ALA A 126 16.82 -12.91 -11.13
CA ALA A 126 17.04 -12.83 -12.57
C ALA A 126 17.53 -11.43 -13.00
N GLY A 127 16.90 -10.36 -12.50
CA GLY A 127 17.30 -8.99 -12.73
C GLY A 127 18.71 -8.69 -12.22
N LEU A 128 19.06 -9.22 -11.05
CA LEU A 128 20.40 -9.07 -10.48
C LEU A 128 21.46 -9.83 -11.29
N ALA A 129 21.17 -11.05 -11.71
CA ALA A 129 22.09 -11.83 -12.56
C ALA A 129 22.34 -11.14 -13.91
N ALA A 130 21.31 -10.55 -14.51
CA ALA A 130 21.44 -9.77 -15.73
C ALA A 130 22.32 -8.52 -15.50
N PHE A 131 22.11 -7.80 -14.40
CA PHE A 131 22.96 -6.67 -14.02
C PHE A 131 24.43 -7.08 -13.83
N GLN A 132 24.67 -8.18 -13.11
CA GLN A 132 26.01 -8.70 -12.88
C GLN A 132 26.71 -9.05 -14.20
N ASN A 133 26.00 -9.73 -15.10
CA ASN A 133 26.51 -10.06 -16.44
C ASN A 133 26.91 -8.80 -17.23
N ASP A 134 26.06 -7.77 -17.25
CA ASP A 134 26.32 -6.52 -17.95
C ASP A 134 27.46 -5.71 -17.35
N CYS A 135 27.72 -5.87 -16.04
CA CYS A 135 28.83 -5.23 -15.34
C CYS A 135 30.13 -6.04 -15.36
N GLY A 136 30.14 -7.22 -16.01
CA GLY A 136 31.30 -8.12 -16.03
C GLY A 136 31.61 -8.78 -14.69
N LEU A 137 30.61 -8.90 -13.81
CA LEU A 137 30.68 -9.63 -12.55
C LEU A 137 30.22 -11.09 -12.76
N THR A 138 30.52 -11.96 -11.79
CA THR A 138 29.93 -13.31 -11.78
C THR A 138 28.41 -13.21 -11.60
N PRO A 139 27.58 -13.76 -12.51
CA PRO A 139 26.13 -13.68 -12.44
C PRO A 139 25.55 -14.75 -11.49
N ASP A 140 25.95 -14.69 -10.22
CA ASP A 140 25.55 -15.62 -9.15
C ASP A 140 24.22 -15.25 -8.46
N ALA A 141 23.55 -14.18 -8.94
CA ALA A 141 22.33 -13.62 -8.36
C ALA A 141 22.46 -13.27 -6.87
N THR A 142 23.68 -13.01 -6.40
CA THR A 142 23.98 -12.64 -5.02
C THR A 142 24.45 -11.19 -4.94
N CYS A 143 23.74 -10.38 -4.15
CA CYS A 143 24.15 -9.01 -3.87
C CYS A 143 25.20 -9.01 -2.75
N GLY A 144 26.44 -9.30 -3.13
CA GLY A 144 27.61 -9.16 -2.27
C GLY A 144 28.27 -7.78 -2.34
N PRO A 145 29.38 -7.55 -1.60
CA PRO A 145 30.08 -6.26 -1.57
C PRO A 145 30.54 -5.76 -2.95
N GLN A 146 30.87 -6.66 -3.88
CA GLN A 146 31.27 -6.30 -5.24
C GLN A 146 30.08 -5.79 -6.06
N THR A 147 28.98 -6.54 -6.05
CA THR A 147 27.70 -6.16 -6.69
C THR A 147 27.20 -4.83 -6.14
N PHE A 148 27.24 -4.65 -4.82
CA PHE A 148 26.86 -3.40 -4.16
C PHE A 148 27.69 -2.19 -4.64
N ARG A 149 29.03 -2.32 -4.64
CA ARG A 149 29.90 -1.25 -5.16
C ARG A 149 29.65 -0.92 -6.64
N ALA A 150 29.27 -1.92 -7.44
CA ALA A 150 28.91 -1.68 -8.83
C ALA A 150 27.59 -0.88 -8.94
N LEU A 151 26.58 -1.21 -8.13
CA LEU A 151 25.31 -0.49 -8.07
C LEU A 151 25.47 0.97 -7.60
N GLU A 152 26.38 1.22 -6.64
CA GLU A 152 26.69 2.57 -6.14
C GLU A 152 27.40 3.43 -7.19
N ARG A 153 28.31 2.84 -7.97
CA ARG A 153 29.10 3.55 -8.98
C ARG A 153 28.30 3.95 -10.22
N LEU A 154 27.32 3.13 -10.58
CA LEU A 154 26.50 3.37 -11.76
C LEU A 154 25.41 4.36 -11.40
N GLY A 155 25.45 5.57 -11.96
CA GLY A 155 24.33 6.51 -11.90
C GLY A 155 23.12 6.02 -12.72
N PRO A 156 21.93 6.61 -12.51
CA PRO A 156 20.74 6.26 -13.29
C PRO A 156 21.03 6.44 -14.80
N LYS A 157 20.70 5.43 -15.60
CA LYS A 157 20.93 5.42 -17.06
C LYS A 157 20.00 6.41 -17.78
N VAL A 158 18.92 6.83 -17.12
CA VAL A 158 17.95 7.82 -17.58
C VAL A 158 17.70 8.81 -16.45
N VAL A 159 17.95 10.10 -16.68
CA VAL A 159 17.63 11.19 -15.74
C VAL A 159 16.39 11.89 -16.27
N GLY A 160 15.25 11.66 -15.62
CA GLY A 160 13.95 12.24 -15.97
C GLY A 160 12.95 11.21 -16.50
N GLY A 161 11.74 11.21 -15.91
CA GLY A 161 10.68 10.25 -16.19
C GLY A 161 10.92 8.89 -15.52
N SER A 162 10.05 8.48 -14.60
CA SER A 162 10.12 7.15 -13.99
C SER A 162 9.90 6.11 -15.09
N ALA A 163 10.93 5.32 -15.43
CA ALA A 163 10.84 4.25 -16.41
C ALA A 163 9.72 3.25 -16.06
N ILE A 164 9.49 3.06 -14.76
CA ILE A 164 8.38 2.27 -14.20
C ILE A 164 7.04 2.91 -14.58
N ARG A 165 6.89 4.24 -14.40
CA ARG A 165 5.68 4.98 -14.80
C ARG A 165 5.43 4.90 -16.30
N LEU A 166 6.46 5.04 -17.13
CA LEU A 166 6.35 4.91 -18.59
C LEU A 166 5.92 3.50 -19.01
N ARG A 167 6.55 2.45 -18.47
CA ARG A 167 6.15 1.05 -18.74
C ARG A 167 4.69 0.79 -18.33
N SER A 168 4.30 1.27 -17.16
CA SER A 168 2.94 1.13 -16.64
C SER A 168 1.91 1.89 -17.48
N GLN A 169 2.26 3.10 -17.90
CA GLN A 169 1.43 3.91 -18.79
C GLN A 169 1.26 3.22 -20.15
N VAL A 170 2.33 2.69 -20.75
CA VAL A 170 2.26 1.92 -22.00
C VAL A 170 1.37 0.68 -21.83
N HIS A 171 1.48 -0.04 -20.71
CA HIS A 171 0.62 -1.20 -20.44
C HIS A 171 -0.86 -0.82 -20.33
N ARG A 172 -1.19 0.28 -19.62
CA ARG A 172 -2.56 0.81 -19.58
C ARG A 172 -3.05 1.29 -20.94
N MET A 173 -2.21 1.96 -21.71
CA MET A 173 -2.55 2.41 -23.08
C MET A 173 -2.85 1.22 -23.99
N ALA A 174 -2.05 0.15 -23.90
CA ALA A 174 -2.25 -1.07 -24.67
C ALA A 174 -3.54 -1.80 -24.27
N SER A 175 -3.98 -1.69 -23.01
CA SER A 175 -5.21 -2.33 -22.54
C SER A 175 -6.48 -1.56 -22.92
N GLY A 176 -6.35 -0.30 -23.36
CA GLY A 176 -7.44 0.53 -23.88
C GLY A 176 -8.39 1.09 -22.80
N PRO A 177 -9.22 2.09 -23.15
CA PRO A 177 -10.05 2.82 -22.19
C PRO A 177 -11.33 2.08 -21.75
N ALA A 178 -11.69 1.00 -22.45
CA ALA A 178 -12.87 0.22 -22.10
C ALA A 178 -12.60 -0.65 -20.87
N LEU A 179 -13.57 -0.66 -19.93
CA LEU A 179 -13.57 -1.56 -18.78
C LEU A 179 -13.86 -3.02 -19.17
N VAL A 180 -14.32 -3.25 -20.41
CA VAL A 180 -14.64 -4.59 -20.92
C VAL A 180 -13.41 -5.51 -20.81
N GLY A 181 -13.59 -6.62 -20.09
CA GLY A 181 -12.55 -7.62 -19.88
C GLY A 181 -11.47 -7.26 -18.85
N LYS A 182 -11.54 -6.09 -18.22
CA LYS A 182 -10.65 -5.71 -17.11
C LYS A 182 -11.01 -6.51 -15.86
N ARG A 183 -10.01 -7.03 -15.18
CA ARG A 183 -10.14 -7.80 -13.93
C ARG A 183 -9.92 -6.86 -12.76
N ILE A 184 -11.00 -6.47 -12.08
CA ILE A 184 -10.93 -5.55 -10.95
C ILE A 184 -11.22 -6.34 -9.69
N VAL A 185 -10.25 -6.41 -8.79
CA VAL A 185 -10.42 -7.11 -7.52
C VAL A 185 -10.84 -6.12 -6.44
N LEU A 186 -11.91 -6.48 -5.74
CA LEU A 186 -12.47 -5.76 -4.61
C LEU A 186 -12.22 -6.57 -3.33
N ASP A 187 -11.74 -5.89 -2.31
CA ASP A 187 -11.43 -6.47 -1.00
C ASP A 187 -12.21 -5.73 0.08
N ALA A 188 -12.75 -6.49 1.02
CA ALA A 188 -13.36 -5.99 2.24
C ALA A 188 -12.66 -6.70 3.42
N PRO A 189 -12.68 -6.15 4.64
CA PRO A 189 -12.05 -6.78 5.79
C PRO A 189 -12.63 -8.17 6.08
N SER A 190 -11.73 -9.10 6.41
CA SER A 190 -12.08 -10.42 6.95
C SER A 190 -12.87 -10.28 8.26
N VAL A 191 -13.64 -11.31 8.63
CA VAL A 191 -14.35 -11.35 9.93
C VAL A 191 -13.42 -11.12 11.13
N SER A 192 -12.17 -11.58 11.05
CA SER A 192 -11.14 -11.38 12.07
C SER A 192 -10.55 -9.96 12.12
N GLU A 193 -10.65 -9.20 11.02
CA GLU A 193 -10.15 -7.82 10.89
C GLU A 193 -11.26 -6.79 11.16
N GLY A 194 -12.49 -7.08 10.71
CA GLY A 194 -13.66 -6.24 10.89
C GLY A 194 -14.09 -6.21 12.35
N HIS A 195 -13.53 -5.28 13.12
CA HIS A 195 -13.80 -5.00 14.52
C HIS A 195 -15.19 -5.45 14.99
N ALA A 196 -15.23 -6.58 15.71
CA ALA A 196 -16.46 -7.35 15.99
C ALA A 196 -17.52 -6.59 16.82
N GLU A 197 -17.15 -5.52 17.51
CA GLU A 197 -18.09 -4.74 18.31
C GLU A 197 -18.93 -3.80 17.44
N ALA A 198 -20.18 -4.20 17.18
CA ALA A 198 -21.12 -3.36 16.47
C ALA A 198 -21.38 -2.04 17.22
N ILE A 199 -21.39 -0.93 16.47
CA ILE A 199 -21.81 0.38 16.96
C ILE A 199 -23.16 0.66 16.29
N ASP A 200 -24.22 0.82 17.08
CA ASP A 200 -25.61 0.96 16.60
C ASP A 200 -26.03 -0.16 15.62
N GLY A 201 -25.55 -1.39 15.87
CA GLY A 201 -25.83 -2.56 15.01
C GLY A 201 -24.99 -2.63 13.73
N LEU A 202 -24.11 -1.66 13.48
CA LEU A 202 -23.23 -1.62 12.31
C LEU A 202 -21.82 -2.08 12.65
N THR A 203 -21.25 -2.88 11.76
CA THR A 203 -19.85 -3.32 11.80
C THR A 203 -19.13 -2.79 10.57
N GLU A 204 -17.80 -2.71 10.67
CA GLU A 204 -16.94 -2.38 9.51
C GLU A 204 -17.22 -3.34 8.35
N ALA A 205 -17.23 -4.65 8.62
CA ALA A 205 -17.47 -5.67 7.62
C ALA A 205 -18.81 -5.48 6.91
N HIS A 206 -19.91 -5.19 7.62
CA HIS A 206 -21.22 -4.99 6.98
C HIS A 206 -21.21 -3.84 5.97
N ILE A 207 -20.60 -2.70 6.32
CA ILE A 207 -20.55 -1.52 5.45
C ILE A 207 -19.63 -1.78 4.25
N ALA A 208 -18.44 -2.31 4.50
CA ALA A 208 -17.46 -2.58 3.44
C ALA A 208 -17.96 -3.62 2.44
N TRP A 209 -18.60 -4.69 2.90
CA TRP A 209 -19.18 -5.72 2.03
C TRP A 209 -20.35 -5.21 1.18
N ASP A 210 -21.24 -4.41 1.77
CA ASP A 210 -22.33 -3.80 1.01
C ASP A 210 -21.80 -2.86 -0.08
N LEU A 211 -20.80 -2.03 0.24
CA LEU A 211 -20.17 -1.15 -0.74
C LEU A 211 -19.44 -1.94 -1.84
N ALA A 212 -18.69 -2.98 -1.46
CA ALA A 212 -18.00 -3.86 -2.41
C ALA A 212 -18.99 -4.52 -3.38
N ALA A 213 -20.13 -5.02 -2.88
CA ALA A 213 -21.19 -5.60 -3.72
C ALA A 213 -21.82 -4.59 -4.68
N ARG A 214 -22.04 -3.34 -4.24
CA ARG A 214 -22.53 -2.26 -5.12
C ARG A 214 -21.56 -1.94 -6.24
N ILE A 215 -20.26 -1.86 -5.94
CA ILE A 215 -19.22 -1.60 -6.93
C ILE A 215 -19.09 -2.79 -7.88
N GLU A 216 -19.08 -4.02 -7.37
CA GLU A 216 -19.01 -5.26 -8.16
C GLU A 216 -20.14 -5.31 -9.19
N GLY A 217 -21.40 -5.22 -8.75
CA GLY A 217 -22.54 -5.36 -9.65
C GLY A 217 -22.54 -4.31 -10.77
N ARG A 218 -22.15 -3.08 -10.47
CA ARG A 218 -22.07 -1.99 -11.46
C ARG A 218 -20.89 -2.17 -12.42
N LEU A 219 -19.72 -2.59 -11.95
CA LEU A 219 -18.58 -2.93 -12.80
C LEU A 219 -18.90 -4.09 -13.76
N SER A 220 -19.58 -5.12 -13.25
CA SER A 220 -20.04 -6.28 -14.03
C SER A 220 -21.01 -5.88 -15.15
N VAL A 221 -21.95 -4.95 -14.89
CA VAL A 221 -22.83 -4.37 -15.92
C VAL A 221 -22.04 -3.61 -17.00
N MET A 222 -20.93 -2.98 -16.63
CA MET A 222 -20.04 -2.26 -17.55
C MET A 222 -19.06 -3.17 -18.31
N GLY A 223 -19.16 -4.49 -18.12
CA GLY A 223 -18.37 -5.50 -18.81
C GLY A 223 -17.00 -5.79 -18.19
N ALA A 224 -16.68 -5.20 -17.03
CA ALA A 224 -15.52 -5.60 -16.26
C ALA A 224 -15.78 -6.95 -15.57
N ASN A 225 -14.72 -7.70 -15.33
CA ASN A 225 -14.74 -8.88 -14.46
C ASN A 225 -14.39 -8.42 -13.04
N ALA A 226 -15.41 -8.10 -12.25
CA ALA A 226 -15.24 -7.70 -10.85
C ALA A 226 -15.21 -8.95 -9.96
N ILE A 227 -14.17 -9.06 -9.13
CA ILE A 227 -13.89 -10.27 -8.32
C ILE A 227 -13.73 -9.85 -6.85
N LEU A 228 -14.45 -10.49 -5.95
CA LEU A 228 -14.28 -10.29 -4.51
C LEU A 228 -13.20 -11.24 -3.97
N THR A 229 -12.31 -10.75 -3.09
CA THR A 229 -11.22 -11.56 -2.56
C THR A 229 -11.67 -12.74 -1.70
N HIS A 230 -12.90 -12.71 -1.16
CA HIS A 230 -13.49 -13.79 -0.37
C HIS A 230 -15.01 -13.67 -0.26
N ALA A 231 -15.66 -14.60 0.44
CA ALA A 231 -17.06 -14.46 0.83
C ALA A 231 -17.19 -13.72 2.18
N PRO A 232 -18.34 -13.07 2.49
CA PRO A 232 -18.49 -12.24 3.69
C PRO A 232 -18.23 -12.93 5.04
N HIS A 233 -18.31 -14.25 5.09
CA HIS A 233 -18.14 -15.07 6.29
C HIS A 233 -16.79 -15.80 6.35
N GLU A 234 -15.94 -15.61 5.34
CA GLU A 234 -14.61 -16.21 5.31
C GLU A 234 -13.60 -15.30 6.02
N SER A 235 -12.55 -15.91 6.58
CA SER A 235 -11.40 -15.19 7.11
C SER A 235 -10.17 -15.57 6.31
N ARG A 236 -9.57 -14.58 5.65
CA ARG A 236 -8.32 -14.73 4.89
C ARG A 236 -7.27 -13.75 5.41
N THR A 237 -6.02 -14.18 5.45
CA THR A 237 -4.90 -13.28 5.80
C THR A 237 -4.66 -12.28 4.67
N PRO A 238 -4.07 -11.10 4.94
CA PRO A 238 -3.71 -10.15 3.89
C PRO A 238 -2.90 -10.77 2.74
N ALA A 239 -1.97 -11.67 3.07
CA ALA A 239 -1.17 -12.39 2.07
C ALA A 239 -2.02 -13.29 1.16
N GLN A 240 -2.99 -14.03 1.70
CA GLN A 240 -3.90 -14.86 0.91
C GLN A 240 -4.80 -14.01 0.00
N ARG A 241 -5.24 -12.85 0.47
CA ARG A 241 -6.07 -11.93 -0.34
C ARG A 241 -5.27 -11.32 -1.49
N ALA A 242 -4.01 -10.96 -1.24
CA ALA A 242 -3.08 -10.54 -2.29
C ALA A 242 -2.78 -11.66 -3.31
N GLU A 243 -2.59 -12.89 -2.83
CA GLU A 243 -2.37 -14.08 -3.69
C GLU A 243 -3.54 -14.28 -4.66
N ILE A 244 -4.79 -14.21 -4.19
CA ILE A 244 -5.98 -14.31 -5.05
C ILE A 244 -5.96 -13.24 -6.14
N ALA A 245 -5.63 -11.99 -5.80
CA ALA A 245 -5.56 -10.91 -6.79
C ALA A 245 -4.45 -11.15 -7.83
N ASN A 246 -3.33 -11.71 -7.40
CA ASN A 246 -2.19 -12.03 -8.26
C ASN A 246 -2.49 -13.22 -9.19
N ASP A 247 -3.15 -14.26 -8.68
CA ASP A 247 -3.49 -15.48 -9.42
C ASP A 247 -4.48 -15.20 -10.56
N VAL A 248 -5.47 -14.33 -10.30
CA VAL A 248 -6.38 -13.86 -11.35
C VAL A 248 -5.73 -12.82 -12.26
N GLN A 249 -4.49 -12.41 -11.98
CA GLN A 249 -3.74 -11.33 -12.62
C GLN A 249 -4.61 -10.06 -12.75
N ALA A 250 -5.15 -9.58 -11.64
CA ALA A 250 -6.01 -8.41 -11.63
C ALA A 250 -5.31 -7.20 -12.26
N ASP A 251 -6.07 -6.36 -12.95
CA ASP A 251 -5.58 -5.09 -13.51
C ASP A 251 -5.61 -3.98 -12.45
N LEU A 252 -6.42 -4.14 -11.41
CA LEU A 252 -6.62 -3.17 -10.33
C LEU A 252 -7.10 -3.87 -9.06
N PHE A 253 -6.64 -3.38 -7.90
CA PHE A 253 -7.04 -3.88 -6.59
C PHE A 253 -7.53 -2.73 -5.69
N ILE A 254 -8.71 -2.88 -5.09
CA ILE A 254 -9.31 -1.88 -4.20
C ILE A 254 -9.75 -2.57 -2.91
N SER A 255 -9.18 -2.16 -1.78
CA SER A 255 -9.59 -2.61 -0.45
C SER A 255 -10.37 -1.52 0.29
N LEU A 256 -11.55 -1.86 0.80
CA LEU A 256 -12.50 -0.96 1.42
C LEU A 256 -12.54 -1.19 2.93
N HIS A 257 -12.24 -0.17 3.72
CA HIS A 257 -12.16 -0.24 5.17
C HIS A 257 -12.87 0.95 5.84
N ILE A 258 -13.19 0.77 7.12
CA ILE A 258 -13.76 1.81 7.96
C ILE A 258 -12.96 1.85 9.26
N ASN A 259 -12.45 3.02 9.60
CA ASN A 259 -11.55 3.19 10.71
C ASN A 259 -12.28 3.33 12.05
N ARG A 260 -11.55 3.21 13.15
CA ARG A 260 -12.01 3.42 14.52
C ARG A 260 -10.91 4.07 15.34
N ASP A 261 -11.29 5.04 16.15
CA ASP A 261 -10.37 5.68 17.09
C ASP A 261 -11.03 5.86 18.47
N ARG A 262 -10.19 5.88 19.51
CA ARG A 262 -10.61 6.17 20.89
C ARG A 262 -11.13 7.60 21.02
N ASN A 263 -10.64 8.51 20.17
CA ASN A 263 -11.12 9.87 20.05
C ASN A 263 -12.37 9.89 19.15
N PRO A 264 -13.58 10.14 19.69
CA PRO A 264 -14.80 10.19 18.89
C PRO A 264 -14.85 11.39 17.91
N GLN A 265 -13.91 12.34 18.04
CA GLN A 265 -13.77 13.47 17.12
C GLN A 265 -12.93 13.13 15.87
N ALA A 266 -12.18 12.01 15.87
CA ALA A 266 -11.44 11.58 14.70
C ALA A 266 -12.44 11.23 13.58
N ARG A 267 -12.28 11.86 12.41
CA ARG A 267 -13.19 11.71 11.28
C ARG A 267 -12.49 12.02 9.96
N GLY A 268 -13.06 11.57 8.86
CA GLY A 268 -12.58 11.85 7.51
C GLY A 268 -12.16 10.62 6.71
N LEU A 269 -11.97 10.84 5.42
CA LEU A 269 -11.65 9.82 4.43
C LEU A 269 -10.15 9.89 4.12
N ALA A 270 -9.48 8.74 4.08
CA ALA A 270 -8.08 8.61 3.67
C ALA A 270 -7.92 7.52 2.62
N THR A 271 -6.96 7.66 1.71
CA THR A 271 -6.65 6.62 0.72
C THR A 271 -5.17 6.30 0.73
N PHE A 272 -4.85 5.01 0.84
CA PHE A 272 -3.51 4.51 0.99
C PHE A 272 -3.07 3.76 -0.26
N PHE A 273 -1.80 3.91 -0.61
CA PHE A 273 -1.11 3.17 -1.67
C PHE A 273 0.21 2.64 -1.14
N TYR A 274 0.80 1.64 -1.81
CA TYR A 274 2.06 1.08 -1.34
C TYR A 274 3.19 2.13 -1.35
N GLY A 275 3.84 2.31 -0.19
CA GLY A 275 5.01 3.17 -0.09
C GLY A 275 5.81 2.98 1.19
N THR A 276 7.12 3.20 1.07
CA THR A 276 8.10 3.22 2.17
C THR A 276 8.96 4.48 2.07
N SER A 277 9.88 4.68 3.02
CA SER A 277 10.89 5.74 2.92
C SER A 277 11.79 5.61 1.69
N ASN A 278 11.88 4.42 1.11
CA ASN A 278 12.76 4.13 0.00
C ASN A 278 12.03 4.23 -1.35
N GLY A 279 10.70 4.29 -1.36
CA GLY A 279 9.93 4.66 -2.54
C GLY A 279 8.51 4.12 -2.54
N THR A 280 7.78 4.42 -3.62
CA THR A 280 6.33 4.23 -3.70
C THR A 280 5.90 3.53 -4.98
N SER A 281 4.72 2.92 -4.95
CA SER A 281 4.01 2.50 -6.16
C SER A 281 3.43 3.73 -6.85
N HIS A 282 4.12 4.25 -7.88
CA HIS A 282 3.66 5.44 -8.61
C HIS A 282 2.27 5.28 -9.24
N VAL A 283 1.95 4.06 -9.70
CA VAL A 283 0.67 3.78 -10.35
C VAL A 283 -0.45 3.66 -9.31
N GLY A 284 -0.14 3.04 -8.16
CA GLY A 284 -1.05 3.01 -7.01
C GLY A 284 -1.29 4.42 -6.46
N GLU A 285 -0.26 5.26 -6.39
CA GLU A 285 -0.36 6.66 -5.97
C GLU A 285 -1.25 7.48 -6.91
N GLU A 286 -1.07 7.36 -8.22
CA GLU A 286 -1.91 8.02 -9.23
C GLU A 286 -3.38 7.61 -9.09
N PHE A 287 -3.63 6.30 -8.95
CA PHE A 287 -4.99 5.80 -8.76
C PHE A 287 -5.59 6.21 -7.42
N ALA A 288 -4.81 6.16 -6.33
CA ALA A 288 -5.24 6.60 -5.01
C ALA A 288 -5.67 8.06 -5.04
N ALA A 289 -4.87 8.94 -5.63
CA ALA A 289 -5.20 10.37 -5.74
C ALA A 289 -6.49 10.60 -6.54
N LEU A 290 -6.70 9.82 -7.59
CA LEU A 290 -7.90 9.93 -8.42
C LEU A 290 -9.14 9.40 -7.69
N LEU A 291 -9.06 8.20 -7.11
CA LEU A 291 -10.13 7.61 -6.30
C LEU A 291 -10.51 8.52 -5.13
N HIS A 292 -9.52 9.02 -4.40
CA HIS A 292 -9.72 9.91 -3.26
C HIS A 292 -10.51 11.17 -3.65
N ARG A 293 -10.08 11.85 -4.73
CA ARG A 293 -10.78 13.05 -5.23
C ARG A 293 -12.22 12.76 -5.64
N GLU A 294 -12.48 11.65 -6.31
CA GLU A 294 -13.84 11.29 -6.71
C GLU A 294 -14.75 11.01 -5.51
N LEU A 295 -14.23 10.37 -4.47
CA LEU A 295 -14.98 10.12 -3.24
C LEU A 295 -15.25 11.43 -2.48
N CYS A 296 -14.21 12.21 -2.16
CA CYS A 296 -14.34 13.47 -1.42
C CYS A 296 -15.19 14.52 -2.13
N ALA A 297 -15.27 14.49 -3.47
CA ALA A 297 -16.12 15.42 -4.23
C ALA A 297 -17.63 15.14 -4.11
N ARG A 298 -18.03 13.95 -3.64
CA ARG A 298 -19.43 13.50 -3.65
C ARG A 298 -20.06 13.37 -2.26
N VAL A 299 -19.24 13.31 -1.21
CA VAL A 299 -19.71 13.14 0.18
C VAL A 299 -19.13 14.21 1.10
N ASP A 300 -19.88 14.59 2.14
CA ASP A 300 -19.42 15.54 3.15
C ASP A 300 -18.51 14.84 4.18
N VAL A 301 -17.23 14.75 3.84
CA VAL A 301 -16.18 14.15 4.67
C VAL A 301 -15.01 15.10 4.82
N VAL A 302 -14.28 14.96 5.94
CA VAL A 302 -12.97 15.62 6.07
C VAL A 302 -11.98 14.92 5.15
N ASP A 303 -11.37 15.69 4.25
CA ASP A 303 -10.31 15.23 3.36
C ASP A 303 -9.01 15.02 4.18
N LEU A 304 -8.64 13.76 4.41
CA LEU A 304 -7.38 13.40 5.06
C LEU A 304 -6.27 13.15 4.03
N ALA A 305 -6.50 13.37 2.75
CA ALA A 305 -5.60 13.15 1.63
C ALA A 305 -5.17 11.68 1.43
N THR A 306 -4.22 11.50 0.51
CA THR A 306 -3.63 10.21 0.19
C THR A 306 -2.29 10.01 0.88
N HIS A 307 -2.01 8.78 1.34
CA HIS A 307 -0.79 8.48 2.09
C HIS A 307 -0.10 7.21 1.58
N PRO A 308 1.24 7.16 1.58
CA PRO A 308 1.95 5.90 1.44
C PRO A 308 1.72 5.03 2.68
N GLN A 309 1.59 3.72 2.47
CA GLN A 309 1.46 2.73 3.54
C GLN A 309 2.17 1.44 3.14
N SER A 310 2.86 0.80 4.08
CA SER A 310 3.58 -0.46 3.86
C SER A 310 2.80 -1.70 4.32
N SER A 311 1.47 -1.67 4.24
CA SER A 311 0.63 -2.81 4.62
C SER A 311 0.87 -4.00 3.69
N GLU A 312 0.78 -5.21 4.26
CA GLU A 312 1.11 -6.44 3.53
C GLU A 312 0.25 -6.64 2.28
N LEU A 313 -1.03 -6.23 2.33
CA LEU A 313 -1.95 -6.30 1.19
C LEU A 313 -1.49 -5.43 0.01
N LEU A 314 -1.12 -4.17 0.28
CA LEU A 314 -0.65 -3.23 -0.75
C LEU A 314 0.75 -3.61 -1.27
N ARG A 315 1.57 -4.22 -0.41
CA ARG A 315 2.93 -4.64 -0.76
C ARG A 315 2.98 -5.89 -1.63
N LEU A 316 2.13 -6.88 -1.34
CA LEU A 316 2.18 -8.20 -1.99
C LEU A 316 1.36 -8.29 -3.28
N THR A 317 0.54 -7.28 -3.59
CA THR A 317 -0.23 -7.22 -4.82
C THR A 317 0.67 -6.82 -6.00
N ALA A 318 0.50 -7.49 -7.13
CA ALA A 318 1.32 -7.30 -8.32
C ALA A 318 0.81 -6.16 -9.23
N MET A 319 -0.42 -5.72 -9.00
CA MET A 319 -1.13 -4.69 -9.76
C MET A 319 -1.27 -3.39 -8.95
N PRO A 320 -1.71 -2.28 -9.56
CA PRO A 320 -2.05 -1.07 -8.82
C PRO A 320 -3.08 -1.38 -7.73
N ALA A 321 -2.71 -1.10 -6.49
CA ALA A 321 -3.50 -1.44 -5.32
C ALA A 321 -3.69 -0.21 -4.43
N VAL A 322 -4.91 -0.05 -3.94
CA VAL A 322 -5.27 1.01 -2.99
C VAL A 322 -6.12 0.47 -1.86
N ARG A 323 -5.97 1.07 -0.68
CA ARG A 323 -6.83 0.85 0.48
C ARG A 323 -7.53 2.16 0.82
N VAL A 324 -8.84 2.14 0.95
CA VAL A 324 -9.64 3.32 1.30
C VAL A 324 -10.16 3.15 2.71
N GLU A 325 -9.88 4.13 3.57
CA GLU A 325 -10.57 4.29 4.86
C GLU A 325 -11.68 5.31 4.65
N LEU A 326 -12.93 4.84 4.59
CA LEU A 326 -14.08 5.64 4.17
C LEU A 326 -14.56 6.65 5.22
N GLY A 327 -14.06 6.54 6.44
CA GLY A 327 -14.50 7.32 7.60
C GLY A 327 -14.21 6.59 8.91
N TYR A 328 -14.64 7.19 10.01
CA TYR A 328 -14.50 6.62 11.34
C TYR A 328 -15.86 6.18 11.89
N LEU A 329 -16.04 4.88 12.16
CA LEU A 329 -17.31 4.34 12.69
C LEU A 329 -17.61 4.86 14.12
N THR A 330 -16.59 5.34 14.85
CA THR A 330 -16.73 5.98 16.16
C THR A 330 -17.19 7.44 16.09
N ASN A 331 -17.11 8.08 14.92
CA ASN A 331 -17.57 9.45 14.71
C ASN A 331 -19.02 9.49 14.26
N ALA A 332 -19.83 10.35 14.88
CA ALA A 332 -21.26 10.41 14.60
C ALA A 332 -21.60 10.85 13.17
N ALA A 333 -20.83 11.78 12.58
CA ALA A 333 -21.09 12.31 11.25
C ALA A 333 -20.69 11.30 10.16
N ASP A 334 -19.49 10.74 10.24
CA ASP A 334 -19.05 9.71 9.29
C ASP A 334 -19.94 8.46 9.38
N ARG A 335 -20.31 8.04 10.59
CA ARG A 335 -21.25 6.91 10.78
C ARG A 335 -22.62 7.18 10.17
N ALA A 336 -23.14 8.41 10.24
CA ALA A 336 -24.42 8.76 9.62
C ALA A 336 -24.36 8.66 8.09
N LEU A 337 -23.26 9.06 7.47
CA LEU A 337 -23.01 8.85 6.04
C LEU A 337 -22.92 7.37 5.68
N LEU A 338 -22.18 6.59 6.47
CA LEU A 338 -21.89 5.18 6.17
C LEU A 338 -23.08 4.24 6.47
N SER A 339 -23.98 4.63 7.37
CA SER A 339 -25.21 3.87 7.65
C SER A 339 -26.28 4.09 6.59
N ASP A 340 -26.27 5.26 5.94
CA ASP A 340 -27.21 5.64 4.89
C ASP A 340 -26.96 4.85 3.59
N PRO A 341 -27.96 4.12 3.06
CA PRO A 341 -27.85 3.46 1.76
C PRO A 341 -27.54 4.42 0.60
N ASP A 342 -28.11 5.64 0.60
CA ASP A 342 -27.88 6.63 -0.47
C ASP A 342 -26.44 7.17 -0.42
N GLY A 343 -25.93 7.42 0.79
CA GLY A 343 -24.51 7.72 1.02
C GLY A 343 -23.58 6.63 0.48
N ARG A 344 -23.89 5.35 0.70
CA ARG A 344 -23.11 4.22 0.17
C ARG A 344 -23.22 4.10 -1.35
N ASP A 345 -24.39 4.36 -1.93
CA ASP A 345 -24.56 4.40 -3.39
C ASP A 345 -23.72 5.51 -4.03
N THR A 346 -23.67 6.68 -3.40
CA THR A 346 -22.85 7.83 -3.81
C THR A 346 -21.35 7.51 -3.77
N LEU A 347 -20.88 6.84 -2.70
CA LEU A 347 -19.50 6.36 -2.61
C LEU A 347 -19.17 5.34 -3.72
N ALA A 348 -20.07 4.41 -4.00
CA ALA A 348 -19.88 3.44 -5.08
C ALA A 348 -19.85 4.11 -6.47
N GLU A 349 -20.63 5.17 -6.69
CA GLU A 349 -20.56 5.96 -7.92
C GLU A 349 -19.22 6.69 -8.05
N GLY A 350 -18.71 7.26 -6.96
CA GLY A 350 -17.39 7.87 -6.92
C GLY A 350 -16.27 6.89 -7.27
N ALA A 351 -16.32 5.67 -6.70
CA ALA A 351 -15.37 4.62 -7.02
C ALA A 351 -15.41 4.20 -8.50
N LEU A 352 -16.60 4.08 -9.10
CA LEU A 352 -16.74 3.75 -10.52
C LEU A 352 -16.20 4.85 -11.43
N ALA A 353 -16.54 6.10 -11.15
CA ALA A 353 -16.03 7.25 -11.89
C ALA A 353 -14.49 7.27 -11.84
N ALA A 354 -13.93 6.95 -10.67
CA ALA A 354 -12.49 6.87 -10.52
C ALA A 354 -11.85 5.78 -11.38
N ILE A 355 -12.41 4.57 -11.33
CA ILE A 355 -11.93 3.43 -12.13
C ILE A 355 -12.01 3.76 -13.63
N GLN A 356 -13.12 4.32 -14.09
CA GLN A 356 -13.28 4.73 -15.49
C GLN A 356 -12.21 5.75 -15.90
N ARG A 357 -12.06 6.83 -15.13
CA ARG A 357 -11.09 7.89 -15.41
C ARG A 357 -9.65 7.38 -15.38
N PHE A 358 -9.35 6.41 -14.52
CA PHE A 358 -8.02 5.80 -14.46
C PHE A 358 -7.61 5.07 -15.75
N TYR A 359 -8.58 4.47 -16.46
CA TYR A 359 -8.34 3.83 -17.75
C TYR A 359 -8.55 4.78 -18.95
N LEU A 360 -9.23 5.91 -18.76
CA LEU A 360 -9.37 6.95 -19.78
C LEU A 360 -8.03 7.70 -19.95
N ILE A 361 -7.53 7.75 -21.18
CA ILE A 361 -6.26 8.37 -21.55
C ILE A 361 -6.29 9.87 -21.19
N ALA A 362 -5.18 10.37 -20.62
CA ALA A 362 -4.96 11.75 -20.17
C ALA A 362 -5.05 12.85 -21.25
N ASP A 363 -5.42 12.54 -22.50
CA ASP A 363 -5.76 13.55 -23.51
C ASP A 363 -7.22 14.03 -23.41
N ASN A 364 -8.04 13.41 -22.55
CA ASN A 364 -9.43 13.82 -22.30
C ASN A 364 -9.74 14.06 -20.80
N ASP A 365 -8.72 14.26 -19.96
CA ASP A 365 -8.95 14.60 -18.55
C ASP A 365 -9.33 16.08 -18.43
N VAL A 366 -10.58 16.39 -18.79
CA VAL A 366 -11.20 17.68 -18.48
C VAL A 366 -11.26 17.80 -16.95
N PRO A 367 -10.96 18.98 -16.36
CA PRO A 367 -11.05 19.18 -14.93
C PRO A 367 -12.40 18.70 -14.36
N THR A 368 -12.38 18.16 -13.15
CA THR A 368 -13.61 17.75 -12.45
C THR A 368 -14.60 18.92 -12.42
N GLY A 369 -15.80 18.74 -12.97
CA GLY A 369 -16.82 19.79 -13.12
C GLY A 369 -17.01 20.36 -14.54
N THR A 370 -16.32 19.86 -15.56
CA THR A 370 -16.48 20.35 -16.95
C THR A 370 -17.58 19.62 -17.70
N TRP A 371 -18.48 20.36 -18.37
CA TRP A 371 -19.52 19.84 -19.28
C TRP A 371 -19.10 20.02 -20.74
N HIS A 372 -19.21 18.96 -21.56
CA HIS A 372 -19.06 19.06 -23.01
C HIS A 372 -20.42 19.23 -23.69
N PHE A 373 -20.57 20.30 -24.47
CA PHE A 373 -21.66 20.40 -25.44
C PHE A 373 -21.32 19.58 -26.68
N PRO A 374 -22.26 18.79 -27.23
CA PRO A 374 -22.11 18.14 -28.52
C PRO A 374 -21.70 19.15 -29.61
N PRO A 375 -20.78 18.79 -30.54
CA PRO A 375 -20.31 19.69 -31.59
C PRO A 375 -21.44 20.24 -32.49
N GLU A 376 -22.59 19.59 -32.47
CA GLU A 376 -23.81 19.96 -33.20
C GLU A 376 -24.40 21.32 -32.76
N LEU A 377 -24.05 21.82 -31.58
CA LEU A 377 -24.56 23.10 -31.04
C LEU A 377 -23.69 24.32 -31.38
N TYR A 378 -22.48 24.13 -31.93
CA TYR A 378 -21.61 25.26 -32.32
C TYR A 378 -22.05 25.95 -33.62
N ASN A 379 -22.83 25.26 -34.46
CA ASN A 379 -23.31 25.80 -35.74
C ASN A 379 -24.63 26.60 -35.66
N SER A 380 -25.18 26.79 -34.46
CA SER A 380 -26.47 27.47 -34.26
C SER A 380 -26.38 28.86 -33.62
N LEU A 381 -25.18 29.43 -33.48
CA LEU A 381 -25.06 30.82 -33.00
C LEU A 381 -24.93 31.78 -34.19
N PRO A 382 -25.93 32.66 -34.41
CA PRO A 382 -25.87 33.65 -35.48
C PRO A 382 -24.74 34.66 -35.23
N SER A 383 -24.05 35.02 -36.32
CA SER A 383 -22.90 35.94 -36.36
C SER A 383 -23.22 37.35 -35.88
#